data_AF-A0A3S3S1V1-F1
#
_entry.id   AF-A0A3S3S1V1-F1
#
_cell.length_a   1.000
_cell.length_b   1.000
_cell.length_c   1.000
_cell.angle_alpha   90.00
_cell.angle_beta   90.00
_cell.angle_gamma   90.00
#
_symmetry.space_group_name_H-M   'P 1'
#
loop_
_entity.id
_entity.type
_entity.pdbx_description
1 polymer ?
#
loop_
_entity_poly.entity_id
_entity_poly.type
_entity_poly.pdbx_seq_one_letter_code
_entity_poly.pdbx_strand_id
1 'polypeptide(L)'
;MAGVLFEDIFDVKDIDPEAKRFDRVSRLHCESESFKMDLILDVNSQIYPVELGKCRIETKHALRVCVCVAFAEHVLSAAIARCDKFRLVVASTLREDGYPDDGEWNPHEASSSRADSFEYVMYGRIYKIEGDDGPGEASRLAAYVSFGGLLMRLQGDPNNLHGFEIDKPVYLLMKKLAF
;
A
#
# COMPACT_ATOMS: atom_id res chain seq x y z
N MET A 1 -13.18 -12.88 13.85
CA MET A 1 -12.40 -12.23 12.79
C MET A 1 -11.27 -13.17 12.39
N ALA A 2 -11.60 -14.27 11.71
CA ALA A 2 -10.63 -15.30 11.39
C ALA A 2 -9.84 -14.92 10.12
N GLY A 3 -8.53 -15.18 10.10
CA GLY A 3 -7.72 -15.10 8.88
C GLY A 3 -7.26 -13.71 8.43
N VAL A 4 -7.36 -12.65 9.26
CA VAL A 4 -6.61 -11.40 9.02
C VAL A 4 -5.21 -11.59 9.59
N LEU A 5 -4.18 -11.40 8.77
CA LEU A 5 -2.79 -11.46 9.22
C LEU A 5 -2.27 -10.08 9.61
N PHE A 6 -2.68 -9.07 8.84
CA PHE A 6 -2.17 -7.71 9.01
C PHE A 6 -3.20 -6.70 8.50
N GLU A 7 -3.32 -5.57 9.17
CA GLU A 7 -4.15 -4.44 8.73
C GLU A 7 -3.44 -3.16 9.14
N ASP A 8 -3.27 -2.24 8.20
CA ASP A 8 -2.66 -0.94 8.47
C ASP A 8 -3.12 0.13 7.48
N ILE A 9 -2.87 1.40 7.82
CA ILE A 9 -3.18 2.55 6.99
C ILE A 9 -1.86 3.13 6.48
N PHE A 10 -1.74 3.21 5.16
CA PHE A 10 -0.54 3.68 4.49
C PHE A 10 -0.80 5.00 3.75
N ASP A 11 0.21 5.86 3.81
CA ASP A 11 0.32 7.11 3.06
C ASP A 11 1.23 6.90 1.84
N VAL A 12 0.77 7.29 0.65
CA VAL A 12 1.56 7.18 -0.59
C VAL A 12 2.59 8.32 -0.67
N LYS A 13 3.88 8.04 -0.48
CA LYS A 13 4.94 9.07 -0.59
C LYS A 13 5.25 9.41 -2.04
N ASP A 14 5.52 8.39 -2.84
CA ASP A 14 5.97 8.51 -4.21
C ASP A 14 5.42 7.40 -5.11
N ILE A 15 5.23 7.73 -6.38
CA ILE A 15 4.89 6.78 -7.44
C ILE A 15 6.00 6.84 -8.46
N ASP A 16 6.58 5.68 -8.77
CA ASP A 16 7.60 5.50 -9.81
C ASP A 16 8.85 6.38 -9.63
N PRO A 17 9.61 6.28 -8.52
CA PRO A 17 10.83 7.07 -8.31
C PRO A 17 11.94 6.79 -9.35
N GLU A 18 11.86 5.69 -10.10
CA GLU A 18 12.84 5.32 -11.14
C GLU A 18 12.43 5.72 -12.57
N ALA A 19 11.36 6.51 -12.76
CA ALA A 19 10.77 6.89 -14.06
C ALA A 19 10.27 5.69 -14.90
N LYS A 20 9.11 5.89 -15.54
CA LYS A 20 8.27 4.86 -16.19
C LYS A 20 9.05 3.78 -16.96
N ARG A 21 9.12 2.57 -16.39
CA ARG A 21 9.53 1.35 -17.12
C ARG A 21 8.35 0.59 -17.73
N PHE A 22 7.12 0.82 -17.25
CA PHE A 22 5.92 0.11 -17.71
C PHE A 22 4.71 1.03 -17.82
N ASP A 23 3.91 0.86 -18.87
CA ASP A 23 2.71 1.69 -19.12
C ASP A 23 1.49 1.24 -18.29
N ARG A 24 1.48 -0.02 -17.85
CA ARG A 24 0.33 -0.66 -17.18
C ARG A 24 0.52 -0.92 -15.68
N VAL A 25 1.76 -0.86 -15.20
CA VAL A 25 2.11 -1.17 -13.80
C VAL A 25 2.91 0.00 -13.26
N SER A 26 2.53 0.46 -12.07
CA SER A 26 3.23 1.50 -11.33
C SER A 26 3.71 0.95 -10.00
N ARG A 27 4.92 1.36 -9.62
CA ARG A 27 5.51 1.02 -8.32
C ARG A 27 5.19 2.12 -7.32
N LEU A 28 4.42 1.78 -6.30
CA LEU A 28 4.06 2.70 -5.22
C LEU A 28 5.03 2.53 -4.06
N HIS A 29 5.50 3.66 -3.52
CA HIS A 29 6.22 3.73 -2.26
C HIS A 29 5.29 4.35 -1.22
N CYS A 30 4.95 3.55 -0.21
CA CYS A 30 4.01 3.94 0.83
C CYS A 30 4.66 3.76 2.20
N GLU A 31 4.35 4.67 3.11
CA GLU A 31 4.84 4.66 4.48
C GLU A 31 3.63 4.52 5.43
N SER A 32 3.75 3.70 6.47
CA SER A 32 2.73 3.58 7.51
C SER A 32 2.76 4.80 8.44
N GLU A 33 1.59 5.29 8.85
CA GLU A 33 1.47 6.38 9.83
C GLU A 33 1.89 5.93 11.24
N SER A 34 1.58 4.68 11.60
CA SER A 34 1.64 4.22 12.99
C SER A 34 2.97 3.54 13.35
N PHE A 35 3.58 2.82 12.40
CA PHE A 35 4.66 1.89 12.72
C PHE A 35 5.97 2.13 11.95
N LYS A 36 6.13 3.26 11.24
CA LYS A 36 7.31 3.54 10.38
C LYS A 36 7.68 2.34 9.49
N MET A 37 6.65 1.71 8.92
CA MET A 37 6.82 0.61 7.99
C MET A 37 6.92 1.14 6.57
N ASP A 38 7.84 0.54 5.82
CA ASP A 38 8.04 0.84 4.41
C ASP A 38 7.35 -0.24 3.57
N LEU A 39 6.42 0.19 2.73
CA LEU A 39 5.72 -0.66 1.78
C LEU A 39 6.10 -0.25 0.35
N ILE A 40 6.56 -1.21 -0.42
CA ILE A 40 6.70 -1.09 -1.87
C ILE A 40 5.72 -2.07 -2.50
N LEU A 41 4.82 -1.56 -3.33
CA LEU A 41 3.80 -2.37 -3.98
C LEU A 41 3.70 -2.01 -5.46
N ASP A 42 3.81 -3.02 -6.33
CA ASP A 42 3.49 -2.87 -7.75
C ASP A 42 1.97 -3.06 -7.93
N VAL A 43 1.27 -2.04 -8.45
CA VAL A 43 -0.17 -2.10 -8.75
C VAL A 43 -0.45 -1.80 -10.22
N ASN A 44 -1.56 -2.34 -10.73
CA ASN A 44 -2.04 -2.02 -12.06
C ASN A 44 -2.85 -0.72 -12.04
N SER A 45 -2.23 0.37 -12.52
CA SER A 45 -2.83 1.71 -12.55
C SER A 45 -3.97 1.85 -13.57
N GLN A 46 -4.16 0.89 -14.49
CA GLN A 46 -5.29 0.90 -15.43
C GLN A 46 -6.61 0.48 -14.76
N ILE A 47 -6.53 -0.42 -13.77
CA ILE A 47 -7.70 -0.95 -13.07
C ILE A 47 -8.00 -0.07 -11.85
N TYR A 48 -6.96 0.41 -11.17
CA TYR A 48 -7.08 1.24 -9.99
C TYR A 48 -6.19 2.48 -10.13
N PRO A 49 -6.74 3.60 -10.66
CA PRO A 49 -5.98 4.84 -10.80
C PRO A 49 -5.70 5.42 -9.41
N VAL A 50 -4.49 5.22 -8.93
CA VAL A 50 -3.96 5.92 -7.75
C VAL A 50 -3.54 7.32 -8.20
N GLU A 51 -4.36 8.29 -7.82
CA GLU A 51 -3.97 9.69 -7.87
C GLU A 51 -3.02 9.92 -6.71
N LEU A 52 -1.71 10.07 -6.98
CA LEU A 52 -0.97 11.00 -6.15
C LEU A 52 -1.68 12.32 -6.34
N GLY A 53 -2.13 12.93 -5.25
CA GLY A 53 -2.44 14.35 -5.23
C GLY A 53 -1.19 15.10 -5.67
N LYS A 54 -0.98 15.19 -6.98
CA LYS A 54 0.05 16.03 -7.57
C LYS A 54 -0.29 17.40 -7.03
N CYS A 55 0.58 17.93 -6.20
CA CYS A 55 0.77 19.36 -6.07
C CYS A 55 1.09 19.87 -7.48
N ARG A 56 0.03 20.08 -8.27
CA ARG A 56 0.09 20.98 -9.39
C ARG A 56 0.19 22.34 -8.74
N ILE A 57 1.43 22.73 -8.48
CA ILE A 57 1.79 24.14 -8.45
C ILE A 57 1.46 24.62 -9.85
N GLU A 58 0.20 24.96 -10.11
CA GLU A 58 -0.16 25.68 -11.31
C GLU A 58 0.26 27.14 -11.06
N THR A 59 1.57 27.37 -11.09
CA THR A 59 2.17 28.69 -11.32
C THR A 59 1.93 29.07 -12.79
N LYS A 60 0.67 29.07 -13.22
CA LYS A 60 0.27 29.65 -14.50
C LYS A 60 -0.58 30.88 -14.20
N HIS A 61 0.05 32.04 -14.31
CA HIS A 61 -0.48 33.41 -14.22
C HIS A 61 -0.57 34.08 -12.84
N ALA A 62 0.58 34.21 -12.17
CA ALA A 62 0.79 35.33 -11.23
C ALA A 62 2.18 35.98 -11.42
N LEU A 63 2.63 36.12 -12.67
CA LEU A 63 3.68 37.09 -13.01
C LEU A 63 3.03 38.34 -13.59
N ARG A 64 2.34 39.10 -12.74
CA ARG A 64 2.36 40.56 -12.83
C ARG A 64 1.78 41.17 -11.57
N VAL A 65 2.69 41.81 -10.83
CA VAL A 65 2.46 42.79 -9.76
C VAL A 65 1.95 42.21 -8.46
N CYS A 66 2.87 41.91 -7.54
CA CYS A 66 2.91 42.68 -6.30
C CYS A 66 4.29 42.53 -5.66
N VAL A 67 5.06 43.61 -5.74
CA VAL A 67 6.20 43.86 -4.87
C VAL A 67 5.63 44.12 -3.47
N CYS A 68 5.47 43.07 -2.67
CA CYS A 68 5.32 43.18 -1.22
C CYS A 68 6.00 41.97 -0.59
N VAL A 69 7.27 42.18 -0.25
CA VAL A 69 8.02 41.40 0.73
C VAL A 69 7.24 41.38 2.06
N ALA A 70 7.24 40.22 2.72
CA ALA A 70 6.94 40.02 4.14
C ALA A 70 5.47 40.11 4.59
N PHE A 71 4.59 39.17 4.19
CA PHE A 71 3.46 38.75 5.03
C PHE A 71 2.78 37.45 4.56
N ALA A 72 3.53 36.35 4.38
CA ALA A 72 2.89 35.07 4.03
C ALA A 72 3.66 33.82 4.50
N GLU A 73 4.36 33.87 5.63
CA GLU A 73 4.74 32.63 6.34
C GLU A 73 3.52 31.93 6.98
N HIS A 74 2.35 32.57 6.99
CA HIS A 74 1.10 32.01 7.53
C HIS A 74 0.10 31.51 6.47
N VAL A 75 0.39 31.64 5.17
CA VAL A 75 -0.48 31.11 4.09
C VAL A 75 0.26 30.06 3.27
N LEU A 76 1.17 29.32 3.89
CA LEU A 76 1.74 28.08 3.34
C LEU A 76 1.24 26.82 4.06
N SER A 77 0.38 26.96 5.08
CA SER A 77 -0.15 25.84 5.88
C SER A 77 -1.45 25.22 5.34
N ALA A 78 -1.92 25.65 4.16
CA ALA A 78 -3.18 25.16 3.56
C ALA A 78 -3.01 24.57 2.14
N ALA A 79 -1.77 24.24 1.76
CA ALA A 79 -1.52 23.20 0.77
C ALA A 79 -1.27 21.90 1.53
N ILE A 80 -2.28 21.40 2.25
CA ILE A 80 -2.25 20.01 2.68
C ILE A 80 -2.23 19.23 1.39
N ALA A 81 -1.04 18.72 1.06
CA ALA A 81 -0.89 17.61 0.14
C ALA A 81 -1.97 16.60 0.53
N ARG A 82 -3.03 16.50 -0.27
CA ARG A 82 -3.95 15.37 -0.16
C ARG A 82 -3.20 14.19 -0.75
N CYS A 83 -2.24 13.70 0.03
CA CYS A 83 -1.72 12.37 -0.11
C CYS A 83 -2.92 11.46 0.19
N ASP A 84 -3.35 10.72 -0.82
CA ASP A 84 -4.42 9.76 -0.66
C ASP A 84 -3.95 8.66 0.30
N LYS A 85 -4.66 8.53 1.43
CA LYS A 85 -4.46 7.44 2.37
C LYS A 85 -5.24 6.23 1.89
N PHE A 86 -4.67 5.05 2.10
CA PHE A 86 -5.37 3.80 1.83
C PHE A 86 -5.22 2.84 2.99
N ARG A 87 -6.28 2.10 3.25
CA ARG A 87 -6.26 0.98 4.19
C ARG A 87 -5.88 -0.27 3.42
N LEU A 88 -4.86 -0.95 3.92
CA LEU A 88 -4.38 -2.22 3.38
C LEU A 88 -4.60 -3.30 4.41
N VAL A 89 -5.14 -4.43 3.95
CA VAL A 89 -5.41 -5.60 4.78
C VAL A 89 -4.80 -6.81 4.09
N VAL A 90 -3.98 -7.56 4.82
CA VAL A 90 -3.47 -8.88 4.40
C VAL A 90 -4.26 -9.95 5.14
N ALA A 91 -4.78 -10.90 4.39
CA ALA A 91 -5.54 -12.04 4.92
C ALA A 91 -5.01 -13.35 4.36
N SER A 92 -5.08 -14.44 5.14
CA SER A 92 -4.79 -15.79 4.67
C SER A 92 -6.00 -16.44 3.98
N THR A 93 -7.21 -15.99 4.29
CA THR A 93 -8.46 -16.49 3.70
C THR A 93 -9.47 -15.35 3.50
N LEU A 94 -10.26 -15.45 2.43
CA LEU A 94 -11.37 -14.55 2.12
C LEU A 94 -12.68 -14.99 2.78
N ARG A 95 -12.76 -16.26 3.22
CA ARG A 95 -13.93 -16.85 3.88
C ARG A 95 -13.96 -16.42 5.35
N GLU A 96 -15.14 -16.05 5.84
CA GLU A 96 -15.31 -15.66 7.26
C GLU A 96 -15.15 -16.84 8.23
N ASP A 97 -15.39 -18.06 7.75
CA ASP A 97 -15.30 -19.32 8.51
C ASP A 97 -13.87 -19.76 8.85
N GLY A 98 -12.83 -19.09 8.33
CA GLY A 98 -11.44 -19.36 8.70
C GLY A 98 -10.84 -20.67 8.16
N TYR A 99 -11.54 -21.37 7.27
CA TYR A 99 -11.00 -22.56 6.61
C TYR A 99 -9.92 -22.18 5.57
N PRO A 100 -8.81 -22.94 5.49
CA PRO A 100 -7.82 -22.78 4.42
C PRO A 100 -8.48 -23.08 3.07
N ASP A 101 -8.18 -22.25 2.08
CA ASP A 101 -8.73 -22.39 0.73
C ASP A 101 -8.03 -23.54 -0.01
N ASP A 102 -8.81 -24.46 -0.59
CA ASP A 102 -8.30 -25.67 -1.29
C ASP A 102 -7.74 -25.36 -2.70
N GLY A 103 -7.68 -24.07 -3.09
CA GLY A 103 -7.16 -23.64 -4.38
C GLY A 103 -8.17 -23.69 -5.53
N GLU A 104 -9.43 -24.00 -5.25
CA GLU A 104 -10.51 -23.99 -6.23
C GLU A 104 -11.31 -22.67 -6.15
N TRP A 105 -10.95 -21.72 -7.02
CA TRP A 105 -11.65 -20.44 -7.11
C TRP A 105 -13.01 -20.59 -7.81
N ASN A 106 -14.09 -20.56 -7.04
CA ASN A 106 -15.46 -20.56 -7.56
C ASN A 106 -16.04 -19.14 -7.65
N PRO A 107 -16.23 -18.56 -8.87
CA PRO A 107 -16.76 -17.21 -9.03
C PRO A 107 -18.22 -17.06 -8.56
N HIS A 108 -18.97 -18.17 -8.49
CA HIS A 108 -20.36 -18.16 -8.01
C HIS A 108 -20.48 -18.17 -6.47
N GLU A 109 -19.48 -18.72 -5.77
CA GLU A 109 -19.46 -18.81 -4.29
C GLU A 109 -18.73 -17.61 -3.66
N ALA A 110 -17.95 -16.87 -4.45
CA ALA A 110 -17.23 -15.66 -4.03
C ALA A 110 -18.15 -14.47 -3.63
N SER A 111 -19.46 -14.60 -3.86
CA SER A 111 -20.49 -13.56 -3.76
C SER A 111 -20.70 -12.93 -2.36
N SER A 112 -20.15 -13.51 -1.29
CA SER A 112 -20.33 -12.99 0.08
C SER A 112 -19.05 -12.97 0.90
N SER A 113 -17.90 -12.86 0.21
CA SER A 113 -16.59 -12.87 0.86
C SER A 113 -16.15 -11.48 1.34
N ARG A 114 -15.14 -11.42 2.20
CA ARG A 114 -14.52 -10.17 2.68
C ARG A 114 -14.05 -9.25 1.55
N ALA A 115 -13.87 -9.76 0.33
CA ALA A 115 -13.45 -9.03 -0.86
C ALA A 115 -14.44 -7.91 -1.28
N ASP A 116 -15.75 -8.06 -1.03
CA ASP A 116 -16.77 -7.11 -1.49
C ASP A 116 -16.61 -5.70 -0.88
N SER A 117 -16.09 -5.63 0.35
CA SER A 117 -15.87 -4.36 1.05
C SER A 117 -14.65 -3.56 0.56
N PHE A 118 -13.84 -4.15 -0.31
CA PHE A 118 -12.57 -3.59 -0.79
C PHE A 118 -12.61 -3.34 -2.30
N GLU A 119 -12.00 -2.25 -2.73
CA GLU A 119 -12.01 -1.82 -4.13
C GLU A 119 -10.97 -2.58 -4.96
N TYR A 120 -9.92 -3.08 -4.30
CA TYR A 120 -8.83 -3.76 -4.96
C TYR A 120 -8.41 -4.99 -4.16
N VAL A 121 -8.36 -6.14 -4.83
CA VAL A 121 -7.98 -7.43 -4.23
C VAL A 121 -6.92 -8.10 -5.12
N MET A 122 -5.85 -8.58 -4.51
CA MET A 122 -4.81 -9.37 -5.16
C MET A 122 -4.59 -10.67 -4.41
N TYR A 123 -4.27 -11.72 -5.15
CA TYR A 123 -3.90 -13.03 -4.62
C TYR A 123 -2.45 -13.34 -4.96
N GLY A 124 -1.68 -13.74 -3.97
CA GLY A 124 -0.25 -13.98 -4.11
C GLY A 124 0.29 -14.96 -3.10
N ARG A 125 1.60 -15.16 -3.13
CA ARG A 125 2.33 -16.00 -2.18
C ARG A 125 3.56 -15.30 -1.67
N ILE A 126 3.90 -15.57 -0.42
CA ILE A 126 5.14 -15.10 0.19
C ILE A 126 6.26 -16.01 -0.29
N TYR A 127 7.25 -15.46 -0.99
CA TYR A 127 8.36 -16.26 -1.54
C TYR A 127 9.65 -16.10 -0.74
N LYS A 128 9.82 -14.98 -0.04
CA LYS A 128 11.01 -14.71 0.76
C LYS A 128 10.63 -13.89 1.99
N ILE A 129 11.18 -14.24 3.14
CA ILE A 129 11.13 -13.43 4.34
C ILE A 129 12.59 -13.21 4.75
N GLU A 130 12.98 -11.97 4.95
CA GLU A 130 14.26 -11.59 5.51
C GLU A 130 14.06 -11.05 6.91
N GLY A 131 14.82 -11.56 7.87
CA GLY A 131 14.99 -10.96 9.18
C GLY A 131 16.45 -10.64 9.38
N ASP A 132 16.76 -9.39 9.71
CA ASP A 132 18.10 -9.04 10.16
C ASP A 132 18.26 -9.54 11.59
N ASP A 133 18.89 -10.71 11.74
CA ASP A 133 19.34 -11.27 13.03
C ASP A 133 20.73 -10.72 13.39
N GLY A 134 21.03 -9.49 12.96
CA GLY A 134 22.26 -8.79 13.26
C GLY A 134 22.28 -8.31 14.71
N PRO A 135 23.40 -8.44 15.46
CA PRO A 135 23.49 -8.01 16.85
C PRO A 135 23.57 -6.47 17.03
N GLY A 136 22.93 -5.70 16.14
CA GLY A 136 22.99 -4.24 16.09
C GLY A 136 21.66 -3.60 15.72
N GLU A 137 20.83 -3.35 16.74
CA GLU A 137 19.91 -2.21 16.87
C GLU A 137 18.89 -1.87 15.75
N ALA A 138 18.56 -2.77 14.83
CA ALA A 138 17.39 -2.61 13.97
C ALA A 138 16.79 -3.97 13.57
N SER A 139 16.08 -4.62 14.51
CA SER A 139 15.28 -5.81 14.23
C SER A 139 14.09 -5.45 13.33
N ARG A 140 14.34 -5.28 12.03
CA ARG A 140 13.33 -5.04 11.00
C ARG A 140 13.23 -6.29 10.13
N LEU A 141 12.02 -6.83 10.04
CA LEU A 141 11.67 -7.93 9.15
C LEU A 141 11.21 -7.35 7.81
N ALA A 142 11.66 -7.93 6.70
CA ALA A 142 11.20 -7.62 5.36
C ALA A 142 10.55 -8.86 4.73
N ALA A 143 9.24 -8.81 4.50
CA ALA A 143 8.52 -9.85 3.76
C ALA A 143 8.38 -9.47 2.30
N TYR A 144 8.66 -10.44 1.42
CA TYR A 144 8.50 -10.31 -0.01
C TYR A 144 7.35 -11.21 -0.49
N VAL A 145 6.37 -10.59 -1.15
CA VAL A 145 5.17 -11.24 -1.66
C VAL A 145 5.13 -11.07 -3.18
N SER A 146 4.74 -12.13 -3.88
CA SER A 146 4.56 -12.12 -5.33
C SER A 146 3.10 -12.38 -5.68
N PHE A 147 2.51 -11.47 -6.46
CA PHE A 147 1.15 -11.54 -6.98
C PHE A 147 1.20 -11.83 -8.49
N GLY A 148 1.67 -13.02 -8.86
CA GLY A 148 1.67 -13.48 -10.26
C GLY A 148 2.52 -12.64 -11.22
N GLY A 149 3.58 -11.98 -10.72
CA GLY A 149 4.47 -11.10 -11.51
C GLY A 149 4.57 -9.68 -10.97
N LEU A 150 3.62 -9.26 -10.14
CA LEU A 150 3.70 -8.02 -9.36
C LEU A 150 4.39 -8.31 -8.03
N LEU A 151 5.39 -7.51 -7.66
CA LEU A 151 6.15 -7.72 -6.44
C LEU A 151 5.67 -6.74 -5.36
N MET A 152 5.73 -7.21 -4.13
CA MET A 152 5.50 -6.42 -2.93
C MET A 152 6.61 -6.68 -1.93
N ARG A 153 7.06 -5.61 -1.30
CA ARG A 153 8.01 -5.64 -0.20
C ARG A 153 7.40 -4.89 0.97
N LEU A 154 7.17 -5.57 2.08
CA LEU A 154 6.73 -4.97 3.34
C LEU A 154 7.87 -5.08 4.34
N GLN A 155 8.36 -3.94 4.82
CA GLN A 155 9.39 -3.86 5.84
C GLN A 155 8.81 -3.25 7.11
N GLY A 156 8.99 -3.93 8.25
CA GLY A 156 8.47 -3.50 9.54
C GLY A 156 9.01 -4.30 10.71
N ASP A 157 8.51 -4.05 11.90
CA ASP A 157 8.93 -4.79 13.09
C ASP A 157 8.41 -6.25 13.07
N PRO A 158 9.17 -7.21 13.63
CA PRO A 158 8.79 -8.63 13.66
C PRO A 158 7.47 -8.88 14.39
N ASN A 159 7.10 -8.05 15.36
CA ASN A 159 5.85 -8.16 16.11
C ASN A 159 4.62 -8.03 15.21
N ASN A 160 4.70 -7.25 14.14
CA ASN A 160 3.57 -7.00 13.26
C ASN A 160 3.52 -7.97 12.07
N LEU A 161 4.62 -8.70 11.80
CA LEU A 161 4.71 -9.70 10.75
C LEU A 161 4.60 -11.16 11.26
N HIS A 162 4.07 -11.38 12.46
CA HIS A 162 3.95 -12.70 13.10
C HIS A 162 3.07 -13.73 12.37
N GLY A 163 2.39 -13.33 11.29
CA GLY A 163 1.51 -14.19 10.48
C GLY A 163 2.05 -14.54 9.08
N PHE A 164 3.25 -14.07 8.71
CA PHE A 164 3.81 -14.33 7.38
C PHE A 164 4.68 -15.60 7.42
N GLU A 165 4.28 -16.62 6.68
CA GLU A 165 5.06 -17.84 6.47
C GLU A 165 5.33 -18.02 4.97
N ILE A 166 6.49 -18.57 4.66
CA ILE A 166 6.92 -18.81 3.27
C ILE A 166 5.98 -19.83 2.62
N ASP A 167 5.75 -19.65 1.31
CA ASP A 167 4.90 -20.48 0.45
C ASP A 167 3.39 -20.46 0.80
N LYS A 168 2.98 -19.67 1.81
CA LYS A 168 1.56 -19.52 2.12
C LYS A 168 0.85 -18.58 1.13
N PRO A 169 -0.38 -18.93 0.74
CA PRO A 169 -1.24 -18.04 -0.02
C PRO A 169 -1.67 -16.86 0.85
N VAL A 170 -1.63 -15.66 0.28
CA VAL A 170 -2.06 -14.44 0.92
C VAL A 170 -2.93 -13.63 -0.03
N TYR A 171 -3.96 -13.02 0.55
CA TYR A 171 -4.85 -12.09 -0.09
C TYR A 171 -4.51 -10.69 0.39
N LEU A 172 -4.18 -9.82 -0.55
CA LEU A 172 -4.04 -8.39 -0.31
C LEU A 172 -5.34 -7.71 -0.66
N LEU A 173 -5.92 -6.97 0.28
CA LEU A 173 -7.11 -6.17 0.08
C LEU A 173 -6.76 -4.71 0.35
N MET A 174 -7.18 -3.82 -0.54
CA MET A 174 -6.89 -2.40 -0.47
C MET A 174 -8.17 -1.60 -0.66
N LYS A 175 -8.31 -0.53 0.12
CA LYS A 175 -9.44 0.39 0.07
C LYS A 175 -8.97 1.82 0.25
N LYS A 176 -9.41 2.73 -0.62
CA LYS A 176 -9.14 4.17 -0.45
C LYS A 176 -9.82 4.69 0.81
N LEU A 177 -9.11 5.49 1.60
CA LEU A 177 -9.71 6.28 2.66
C LEU A 177 -9.93 7.69 2.13
N ALA A 178 -11.18 8.01 1.79
CA ALA A 178 -11.57 9.37 1.51
C ALA A 178 -11.90 10.08 2.84
N PHE A 179 -11.16 11.15 3.16
CA PHE A 179 -11.45 12.08 4.26
C PHE A 179 -12.05 13.38 3.72
#